data_AF-A0A3M8BCT9-F1
#
_entry.id   AF-A0A3M8BCT9-F1
#
_cell.length_a   1.000
_cell.length_b   1.000
_cell.length_c   1.000
_cell.angle_alpha   90.00
_cell.angle_beta   90.00
_cell.angle_gamma   90.00
#
_symmetry.space_group_name_H-M   'P 1'
#
loop_
_entity.id
_entity.type
_entity.pdbx_description
1 polymer ?
#
loop_
_entity_poly.entity_id
_entity_poly.type
_entity_poly.pdbx_seq_one_letter_code
_entity_poly.pdbx_strand_id
1 'polypeptide(L)' 'MNTQKDRMQIKKGLYLTGIAALIVLAVFVYQWVRGMELDTGEILSVPITLGAFLKLWNDHRKLSLT' A
#
# COMPACT_ATOMS: atom_id res chain seq x y z
N MET A 1 -3.28 27.85 -7.65
CA MET A 1 -4.50 27.10 -8.04
C MET A 1 -4.14 25.63 -8.38
N ASN A 2 -3.50 24.90 -7.44
CA ASN A 2 -3.00 23.52 -7.69
C ASN A 2 -3.48 22.49 -6.64
N THR A 3 -3.93 22.94 -5.48
CA THR A 3 -4.28 22.13 -4.31
C THR A 3 -5.36 21.07 -4.58
N GLN A 4 -6.29 21.30 -5.52
CA GLN A 4 -7.35 20.35 -5.83
C GLN A 4 -6.86 19.17 -6.70
N LYS A 5 -5.91 19.41 -7.62
CA LYS A 5 -5.30 18.36 -8.44
C LYS A 5 -4.38 17.46 -7.61
N ASP A 6 -3.60 18.06 -6.71
CA ASP A 6 -2.75 17.32 -5.76
C ASP A 6 -3.57 16.42 -4.83
N ARG A 7 -4.65 16.94 -4.22
CA ARG A 7 -5.55 16.13 -3.39
C ARG A 7 -6.17 14.96 -4.17
N MET A 8 -6.55 15.17 -5.44
CA MET A 8 -7.12 14.13 -6.30
C MET A 8 -6.08 13.05 -6.65
N GLN A 9 -4.85 13.43 -6.99
CA GLN A 9 -3.76 12.48 -7.27
C GLN A 9 -3.42 11.63 -6.04
N ILE A 10 -3.36 12.24 -4.86
CA ILE A 10 -3.03 11.54 -3.62
C ILE A 10 -4.12 10.54 -3.23
N LYS A 11 -5.41 10.91 -3.40
CA LYS A 11 -6.51 9.95 -3.23
C LYS A 11 -6.39 8.75 -4.18
N LYS A 12 -6.12 9.00 -5.47
CA LYS A 12 -5.91 7.93 -6.45
C LYS A 12 -4.72 7.04 -6.11
N GLY A 13 -3.60 7.65 -5.69
CA GLY A 13 -2.41 6.93 -5.24
C GLY A 13 -2.68 6.06 -4.02
N LEU A 14 -3.49 6.54 -3.07
CA LEU A 14 -3.88 5.81 -1.86
C LEU A 14 -4.75 4.58 -2.19
N TYR A 15 -5.74 4.73 -3.07
CA TYR A 15 -6.54 3.59 -3.52
C TYR A 15 -5.69 2.56 -4.25
N LEU A 16 -4.80 3.00 -5.16
CA LEU A 16 -3.95 2.08 -5.93
C LEU A 16 -2.98 1.31 -5.02
N THR A 17 -2.31 2.00 -4.09
CA THR A 17 -1.39 1.36 -3.14
C THR A 17 -2.11 0.52 -2.10
N GLY A 18 -3.32 0.91 -1.68
CA GLY A 18 -4.16 0.09 -0.81
C GLY A 18 -4.59 -1.22 -1.48
N ILE A 19 -4.99 -1.19 -2.76
CA ILE A 19 -5.30 -2.39 -3.54
C ILE A 19 -4.05 -3.27 -3.68
N ALA A 20 -2.90 -2.68 -4.00
CA ALA A 20 -1.64 -3.42 -4.09
C ALA A 20 -1.26 -4.09 -2.76
N ALA A 21 -1.42 -3.40 -1.63
CA ALA A 21 -1.19 -3.95 -0.30
C ALA A 21 -2.11 -5.13 0.00
N LEU A 22 -3.39 -5.02 -0.35
CA LEU A 22 -4.37 -6.11 -0.18
C LEU A 22 -4.00 -7.33 -1.04
N ILE A 23 -3.55 -7.13 -2.27
CA ILE A 23 -3.12 -8.23 -3.16
C ILE A 23 -1.90 -8.94 -2.57
N VAL A 24 -0.87 -8.19 -2.16
CA VAL A 24 0.34 -8.75 -1.56
C VAL A 24 0.00 -9.53 -0.28
N LEU A 25 -0.88 -8.98 0.57
CA LEU A 25 -1.35 -9.66 1.77
C LEU A 25 -2.11 -10.95 1.44
N ALA A 26 -3.00 -10.92 0.45
CA ALA A 26 -3.79 -12.08 0.04
C ALA A 26 -2.91 -13.20 -0.52
N VAL A 27 -1.91 -12.85 -1.33
CA VAL A 27 -0.90 -13.80 -1.84
C VAL A 27 -0.14 -14.38 -0.67
N PHE A 28 0.40 -13.56 0.23
CA PHE A 28 1.14 -14.03 1.40
C PHE A 28 0.34 -15.02 2.26
N VAL A 29 -0.93 -14.71 2.56
CA VAL A 29 -1.81 -15.60 3.33
C VAL A 29 -2.08 -16.90 2.57
N TYR A 30 -2.31 -16.84 1.26
CA TYR A 30 -2.51 -18.02 0.43
C TYR A 30 -1.30 -18.96 0.44
N GLN A 31 -0.11 -18.39 0.31
CA GLN A 31 1.15 -19.16 0.35
C GLN A 31 1.38 -19.77 1.73
N TRP A 32 1.11 -19.01 2.79
CA TRP A 32 1.17 -19.47 4.18
C TRP A 32 0.25 -20.67 4.43
N VAL A 33 -1.02 -20.58 4.02
CA VAL A 33 -2.02 -21.65 4.21
C VAL A 33 -1.67 -22.91 3.41
N ARG A 34 -1.04 -22.75 2.24
CA ARG A 34 -0.59 -23.88 1.41
C ARG A 34 0.77 -24.46 1.82
N GLY A 35 1.43 -23.90 2.82
CA GLY A 35 2.75 -24.35 3.28
C GLY A 35 3.84 -24.19 2.21
N MET A 36 3.67 -23.24 1.28
CA MET A 36 4.69 -22.95 0.27
C MET A 36 5.82 -22.15 0.93
N GLU A 37 7.07 -22.51 0.63
CA GLU A 37 8.22 -21.72 1.07
C GLU A 37 8.14 -20.34 0.42
N LEU A 38 7.99 -19.33 1.26
CA LEU A 38 7.99 -17.94 0.83
C LEU A 38 9.41 -17.56 0.42
N ASP A 39 9.57 -17.15 -0.83
CA ASP A 39 10.86 -16.65 -1.32
C ASP A 39 11.23 -15.36 -0.57
N THR A 40 12.54 -15.09 -0.45
CA THR A 40 13.07 -13.87 0.18
C THR A 40 12.48 -12.61 -0.46
N GLY A 41 12.22 -12.64 -1.77
CA GLY A 41 11.56 -11.54 -2.49
C GLY A 41 10.14 -11.26 -2.02
N GLU A 42 9.37 -12.29 -1.68
CA GLU A 42 7.98 -12.15 -1.23
C GLU A 42 7.90 -11.70 0.22
N ILE A 43 8.81 -12.20 1.08
CA ILE A 43 8.96 -11.74 2.47
C ILE A 43 9.31 -10.25 2.52
N LEU A 44 10.17 -9.77 1.61
CA LEU A 44 10.53 -8.35 1.51
C LEU A 44 9.42 -7.50 0.87
N SER A 45 8.59 -8.07 0.00
CA SER A 45 7.49 -7.35 -0.65
C SER A 45 6.45 -6.84 0.35
N VAL A 46 6.15 -7.64 1.38
CA VAL A 46 5.15 -7.30 2.42
C VAL A 46 5.51 -6.01 3.17
N PRO A 47 6.66 -5.86 3.85
CA PRO A 47 7.01 -4.64 4.57
C PRO A 47 7.22 -3.43 3.64
N ILE A 48 7.71 -3.64 2.41
CA ILE A 48 7.87 -2.55 1.43
C ILE A 48 6.51 -2.00 1.02
N THR A 49 5.55 -2.87 0.66
CA THR A 49 4.21 -2.45 0.27
C THR A 49 3.45 -1.84 1.45
N LEU A 50 3.59 -2.40 2.66
CA LEU A 50 3.01 -1.82 3.87
C LEU A 50 3.59 -0.42 4.17
N GLY A 51 4.91 -0.26 4.04
CA GLY A 51 5.60 1.01 4.25
C GLY A 51 5.19 2.08 3.23
N ALA A 52 5.06 1.70 1.96
CA ALA A 52 4.55 2.58 0.91
C ALA A 52 3.11 3.04 1.19
N PHE A 53 2.24 2.12 1.63
CA PHE A 53 0.87 2.42 2.02
C PHE A 53 0.81 3.36 3.23
N LEU A 54 1.57 3.08 4.29
CA LEU A 54 1.62 3.92 5.50
C LEU A 54 2.12 5.34 5.20
N LYS A 55 3.13 5.48 4.32
CA LYS A 55 3.62 6.79 3.88
C LYS A 55 2.53 7.58 3.17
N LEU A 56 1.85 6.97 2.21
CA LEU A 56 0.74 7.58 1.47
C LEU A 56 -0.45 7.91 2.38
N TRP A 57 -0.76 7.05 3.35
CA TRP A 57 -1.78 7.30 4.36
C TRP A 57 -1.44 8.53 5.22
N ASN A 58 -0.19 8.64 5.65
CA ASN A 58 0.26 9.78 6.46
C ASN A 58 0.20 11.11 5.67
N ASP A 59 0.61 11.10 4.39
CA ASP A 59 0.51 12.27 3.50
C ASP A 59 -0.96 12.64 3.26
N HIS A 60 -1.84 11.66 3.07
CA HIS A 60 -3.28 11.91 2.96
C HIS A 60 -3.85 12.53 4.24
N ARG A 61 -3.48 12.02 5.42
CA ARG A 61 -3.92 12.56 6.71
C ARG A 61 -3.47 13.99 6.94
N LYS A 62 -2.22 14.34 6.58
CA LYS A 62 -1.71 15.72 6.62
C LYS A 62 -2.54 16.67 5.75
N LEU A 63 -2.90 16.24 4.53
CA LEU A 63 -3.71 17.03 3.60
C LEU A 63 -5.20 17.09 3.92
N SER A 64 -5.70 16.17 4.75
CA SER A 64 -7.07 16.19 5.25
C SER A 64 -7.24 17.12 6.47
N LEU A 65 -6.15 17.42 7.18
CA LEU A 65 -6.13 18.32 8.34
C LEU A 65 -5.83 19.79 7.96
N THR A 66 -5.53 20.07 6.68
CA THR A 66 -5.31 21.41 6.10
C THR A 66 -6.40 21.80 5.11
#